data_AF-A0A928JBX2-F1
#
_entry.id   AF-A0A928JBX2-F1
#
_cell.length_a   1.000
_cell.length_b   1.000
_cell.length_c   1.000
_cell.angle_alpha   90.00
_cell.angle_beta   90.00
_cell.angle_gamma   90.00
#
_symmetry.space_group_name_H-M   'P 1'
#
loop_
_entity.id
_entity.type
_entity.pdbx_description
1 polymer ?
#
loop_
_entity_poly.entity_id
_entity_poly.type
_entity_poly.pdbx_seq_one_letter_code
_entity_poly.pdbx_strand_id
1 'polypeptide(L)'
;MKTKRVFSVILSAIMLLSVFSVNAVAAETYLDMNFESMEVFTEKFVAGAFYVEDGMLFGYNEARALQTKYVEESGMFLDTEYTWLTYDATITTCVQHDELAESERHIDLAYCNDNPYSYGRAEGRVFINFAYDIDAGCFRLVEGLEGNAEAKAFLPPVEREIPIDTDEFFTMGISVEKGKMRCFYNGELIFTLDDPDLLIADEITSPFLFWQRGNFIQVSNITVAEQGSIFSASTSGDANGDGKINLSDVSRILQYIAKWDVTLSSDAADVTGDDKVNLSDASRILQYIAKWDVTLK
;
A
#
# COMPACT_ATOMS: atom_id res chain seq x y z
N MET A 1 -39.90 -39.19 36.81
CA MET A 1 -40.10 -39.85 35.51
C MET A 1 -39.86 -38.81 34.41
N LYS A 2 -39.22 -39.22 33.31
CA LYS A 2 -38.78 -38.44 32.12
C LYS A 2 -37.36 -37.87 32.15
N THR A 3 -36.42 -38.78 31.92
CA THR A 3 -35.17 -38.52 31.17
C THR A 3 -35.28 -39.30 29.86
N LYS A 4 -34.58 -38.83 28.83
CA LYS A 4 -34.45 -39.38 27.45
C LYS A 4 -35.39 -38.75 26.42
N ARG A 5 -34.89 -37.72 25.72
CA ARG A 5 -34.85 -37.56 24.25
C ARG A 5 -34.41 -36.13 23.88
N VAL A 6 -33.10 -35.88 23.86
CA VAL A 6 -32.48 -34.69 23.21
C VAL A 6 -31.28 -35.16 22.38
N PHE A 7 -31.47 -36.21 21.57
CA PHE A 7 -30.40 -36.82 20.77
C PHE A 7 -30.69 -36.78 19.26
N SER A 8 -31.38 -35.74 18.77
CA SER A 8 -31.75 -35.67 17.34
C SER A 8 -31.61 -34.29 16.69
N VAL A 9 -30.93 -33.33 17.32
CA VAL A 9 -30.70 -31.99 16.70
C VAL A 9 -29.24 -31.79 16.28
N ILE A 10 -28.32 -32.67 16.69
CA ILE A 10 -26.88 -32.51 16.38
C ILE A 10 -26.48 -33.19 15.05
N LEU A 11 -27.35 -33.97 14.41
CA LEU A 11 -26.98 -34.75 13.20
C LEU A 11 -27.56 -34.23 11.87
N SER A 12 -28.21 -33.07 11.85
CA SER A 12 -28.81 -32.49 10.62
C SER A 12 -28.19 -31.15 10.20
N ALA A 13 -27.12 -30.71 10.86
CA ALA A 13 -26.34 -29.53 10.48
C ALA A 13 -25.07 -29.88 9.66
N ILE A 14 -24.83 -31.16 9.35
CA ILE A 14 -23.58 -31.63 8.71
C ILE A 14 -23.75 -31.90 7.19
N MET A 15 -24.91 -31.64 6.57
CA MET A 15 -25.20 -32.16 5.21
C MET A 15 -25.72 -31.14 4.19
N LEU A 16 -25.50 -29.83 4.35
CA LEU A 16 -25.75 -28.86 3.27
C LEU A 16 -24.96 -27.58 3.48
N LEU A 17 -23.70 -27.58 3.03
CA LEU A 17 -22.94 -26.40 2.57
C LEU A 17 -21.67 -26.90 1.85
N SER A 18 -21.84 -27.81 0.89
CA SER A 18 -20.85 -27.96 -0.20
C SER A 18 -21.24 -26.95 -1.27
N VAL A 19 -20.99 -25.66 -0.99
CA VAL A 19 -20.91 -24.66 -2.05
C VAL A 19 -19.48 -24.73 -2.56
N PHE A 20 -19.35 -24.88 -3.87
CA PHE A 20 -18.10 -24.88 -4.62
C PHE A 20 -17.06 -23.97 -3.97
N SER A 21 -15.97 -24.58 -3.48
CA SER A 21 -14.71 -23.86 -3.41
C SER A 21 -14.33 -23.56 -4.86
N VAL A 22 -14.71 -22.37 -5.34
CA VAL A 22 -13.84 -21.70 -6.31
C VAL A 22 -12.50 -21.68 -5.61
N ASN A 23 -11.48 -22.30 -6.20
CA ASN A 23 -10.12 -22.13 -5.74
C ASN A 23 -9.82 -20.63 -5.90
N ALA A 24 -10.14 -19.82 -4.88
CA ALA A 24 -9.38 -18.61 -4.64
C ALA A 24 -7.96 -19.14 -4.45
N VAL A 25 -7.10 -18.89 -5.43
CA VAL A 25 -5.66 -18.99 -5.21
C VAL A 25 -5.42 -18.20 -3.94
N ALA A 26 -4.93 -18.86 -2.89
CA ALA A 26 -4.66 -18.17 -1.64
C ALA A 26 -3.66 -17.06 -1.98
N ALA A 27 -4.06 -15.81 -1.77
CA ALA A 27 -3.20 -14.64 -1.90
C ALA A 27 -1.84 -14.94 -1.25
N GLU A 28 -0.76 -14.94 -2.04
CA GLU A 28 0.56 -15.35 -1.56
C GLU A 28 1.19 -14.19 -0.78
N THR A 29 1.36 -14.37 0.53
CA THR A 29 2.12 -13.44 1.37
C THR A 29 3.60 -13.79 1.28
N TYR A 30 4.42 -12.86 0.81
CA TYR A 30 5.87 -13.04 0.68
C TYR A 30 6.61 -12.73 1.98
N LEU A 31 6.15 -11.71 2.70
CA LEU A 31 6.68 -11.29 3.99
C LEU A 31 5.53 -10.86 4.91
N ASP A 32 5.56 -11.31 6.16
CA ASP A 32 4.77 -10.77 7.27
C ASP A 32 5.69 -10.65 8.49
N MET A 33 6.07 -9.43 8.85
CA MET A 33 7.07 -9.14 9.87
C MET A 33 6.42 -8.60 11.15
N ASN A 34 6.52 -9.39 12.22
CA ASN A 34 6.00 -9.08 13.56
C ASN A 34 7.13 -8.86 14.60
N PHE A 35 8.33 -8.49 14.11
CA PHE A 35 9.48 -8.03 14.90
C PHE A 35 9.84 -8.88 16.13
N GLU A 36 10.10 -10.18 15.93
CA GLU A 36 10.52 -11.08 17.02
C GLU A 36 11.87 -10.68 17.65
N SER A 37 12.82 -10.24 16.82
CA SER A 37 14.12 -9.76 17.26
C SER A 37 14.78 -8.88 16.20
N MET A 38 15.76 -8.07 16.60
CA MET A 38 16.56 -7.29 15.66
C MET A 38 17.37 -8.19 14.71
N GLU A 39 17.81 -9.37 15.17
CA GLU A 39 18.53 -10.33 14.33
C GLU A 39 17.65 -10.77 13.14
N VAL A 40 16.42 -11.22 13.41
CA VAL A 40 15.44 -11.62 12.38
C VAL A 40 15.10 -10.46 11.43
N PHE A 41 14.98 -9.24 11.96
CA PHE A 41 14.72 -8.07 11.14
C PHE A 41 15.88 -7.79 10.17
N THR A 42 17.13 -7.82 10.66
CA THR A 42 18.32 -7.56 9.84
C THR A 42 18.68 -8.67 8.85
N GLU A 43 18.08 -9.86 8.97
CA GLU A 43 18.18 -10.89 7.94
C GLU A 43 17.46 -10.49 6.64
N LYS A 44 16.41 -9.67 6.75
CA LYS A 44 15.53 -9.30 5.64
C LYS A 44 15.66 -7.83 5.22
N PHE A 45 16.17 -6.98 6.10
CA PHE A 45 16.28 -5.54 5.89
C PHE A 45 17.70 -5.05 6.15
N VAL A 46 18.15 -4.10 5.32
CA VAL A 46 19.25 -3.22 5.69
C VAL A 46 18.66 -2.01 6.41
N ALA A 47 18.94 -1.92 7.70
CA ALA A 47 18.33 -0.94 8.57
C ALA A 47 19.38 -0.10 9.33
N GLY A 48 19.03 1.17 9.56
CA GLY A 48 19.79 2.10 10.40
C GLY A 48 18.87 2.81 11.38
N ALA A 49 19.39 3.10 12.58
CA ALA A 49 18.67 3.78 13.67
C ALA A 49 17.34 3.12 14.10
N PHE A 50 17.26 1.79 13.94
CA PHE A 50 16.18 0.95 14.42
C PHE A 50 16.63 0.00 15.53
N TYR A 51 15.70 -0.34 16.43
CA TYR A 51 15.83 -1.45 17.37
C TYR A 51 14.47 -2.17 17.53
N VAL A 52 14.50 -3.39 18.04
CA VAL A 52 13.30 -4.17 18.32
C VAL A 52 13.14 -4.34 19.82
N GLU A 53 11.95 -4.04 20.34
CA GLU A 53 11.58 -4.20 21.74
C GLU A 53 10.08 -4.57 21.80
N ASP A 54 9.70 -5.47 22.71
CA ASP A 54 8.30 -5.86 22.96
C ASP A 54 7.46 -6.21 21.70
N GLY A 55 8.08 -6.82 20.68
CA GLY A 55 7.41 -7.23 19.44
C GLY A 55 7.14 -6.08 18.46
N MET A 56 7.79 -4.94 18.66
CA MET A 56 7.66 -3.75 17.84
C MET A 56 9.04 -3.31 17.34
N LEU A 57 9.07 -2.68 16.17
CA LEU A 57 10.25 -2.02 15.64
C LEU A 57 10.18 -0.52 15.95
N PHE A 58 11.20 -0.01 16.61
CA PHE A 58 11.29 1.38 17.03
C PHE A 58 12.37 2.11 16.25
N GLY A 59 12.02 3.24 15.65
CA GLY A 59 12.92 4.08 14.86
C GLY A 59 13.10 5.46 15.50
N TYR A 60 14.34 5.89 15.64
CA TYR A 60 14.70 7.27 16.01
C TYR A 60 14.88 8.15 14.77
N ASN A 61 15.09 9.45 14.94
CA ASN A 61 15.37 10.37 13.83
C ASN A 61 16.33 9.76 12.79
N GLU A 62 15.96 9.89 11.51
CA GLU A 62 16.67 9.32 10.34
C GLU A 62 16.62 7.79 10.23
N ALA A 63 15.73 7.12 10.98
CA ALA A 63 15.55 5.67 10.84
C ALA A 63 15.12 5.30 9.43
N ARG A 64 15.83 4.32 8.86
CA ARG A 64 15.61 3.83 7.50
C ARG A 64 15.75 2.33 7.44
N ALA A 65 14.87 1.68 6.70
CA ALA A 65 14.84 0.24 6.48
C ALA A 65 14.58 -0.03 5.01
N LEU A 66 15.55 -0.65 4.34
CA LEU A 66 15.45 -1.02 2.94
C LEU A 66 15.27 -2.54 2.84
N GLN A 67 14.21 -2.99 2.18
CA GLN A 67 13.99 -4.42 1.94
C GLN A 67 14.81 -4.92 0.76
N THR A 68 16.13 -4.79 0.88
CA THR A 68 17.12 -5.41 -0.01
C THR A 68 18.36 -5.65 0.83
N LYS A 69 19.12 -6.72 0.55
CA LYS A 69 20.40 -6.92 1.21
C LYS A 69 21.49 -6.14 0.48
N TYR A 70 21.64 -4.86 0.82
CA TYR A 70 22.85 -4.09 0.49
C TYR A 70 24.03 -4.63 1.30
N VAL A 71 25.10 -5.03 0.63
CA VAL A 71 26.34 -5.43 1.27
C VAL A 71 27.36 -4.31 1.10
N GLU A 72 27.63 -3.60 2.20
CA GLU A 72 28.51 -2.42 2.22
C GLU A 72 29.93 -2.74 1.73
N GLU A 73 30.46 -3.92 2.03
CA GLU A 73 31.80 -4.36 1.62
C GLU A 73 31.95 -4.59 0.11
N SER A 74 30.88 -5.01 -0.57
CA SER A 74 30.88 -5.24 -2.01
C SER A 74 30.26 -4.09 -2.80
N GLY A 75 29.56 -3.17 -2.13
CA GLY A 75 28.79 -2.10 -2.77
C GLY A 75 27.65 -2.62 -3.64
N MET A 76 27.26 -3.88 -3.47
CA MET A 76 26.26 -4.57 -4.29
C MET A 76 25.04 -4.92 -3.46
N PHE A 77 23.86 -4.89 -4.09
CA PHE A 77 22.73 -5.65 -3.54
C PHE A 77 22.89 -7.10 -3.97
N LEU A 78 22.74 -8.00 -3.01
CA LEU A 78 22.72 -9.42 -3.30
C LEU A 78 21.36 -9.78 -3.90
N ASP A 79 21.39 -10.37 -5.09
CA ASP A 79 20.24 -11.02 -5.72
C ASP A 79 19.92 -12.32 -4.96
N THR A 80 19.09 -12.20 -3.93
CA THR A 80 18.64 -13.33 -3.11
C THR A 80 17.22 -13.08 -2.58
N GLU A 81 16.26 -13.87 -3.07
CA GLU A 81 14.96 -14.24 -2.46
C GLU A 81 13.94 -13.15 -2.03
N TYR A 82 14.25 -11.84 -2.05
CA TYR A 82 13.38 -10.78 -1.52
C TYR A 82 13.13 -9.59 -2.48
N THR A 83 13.09 -9.85 -3.77
CA THR A 83 12.79 -8.83 -4.79
C THR A 83 11.61 -9.28 -5.65
N TRP A 84 10.76 -8.31 -6.02
CA TRP A 84 9.53 -8.59 -6.78
C TRP A 84 9.32 -7.52 -7.85
N LEU A 85 8.90 -7.92 -9.04
CA LEU A 85 8.54 -7.00 -10.12
C LEU A 85 7.20 -6.31 -9.87
N THR A 86 6.30 -7.02 -9.20
CA THR A 86 4.97 -6.55 -8.82
C THR A 86 4.67 -7.01 -7.41
N TYR A 87 4.09 -6.16 -6.58
CA TYR A 87 3.81 -6.48 -5.19
C TYR A 87 2.83 -5.49 -4.59
N ASP A 88 2.21 -5.89 -3.48
CA ASP A 88 1.64 -4.98 -2.52
C ASP A 88 2.53 -4.94 -1.27
N ALA A 89 2.81 -3.76 -0.74
CA ALA A 89 3.56 -3.58 0.51
C ALA A 89 2.80 -2.65 1.46
N THR A 90 2.81 -2.98 2.75
CA THR A 90 2.25 -2.14 3.82
C THR A 90 3.20 -2.01 4.98
N ILE A 91 3.10 -0.86 5.65
CA ILE A 91 3.69 -0.63 6.95
C ILE A 91 2.61 -0.08 7.89
N THR A 92 2.46 -0.71 9.05
CA THR A 92 1.57 -0.23 10.11
C THR A 92 2.40 0.43 11.18
N THR A 93 2.22 1.74 11.34
CA THR A 93 3.11 2.60 12.11
C THR A 93 2.33 3.61 12.94
N CYS A 94 2.93 4.07 14.03
CA CYS A 94 2.50 5.25 14.77
C CYS A 94 3.67 6.24 14.85
N VAL A 95 3.36 7.54 14.91
CA VAL A 95 4.36 8.61 14.85
C VAL A 95 4.26 9.50 16.07
N GLN A 96 5.41 9.75 16.69
CA GLN A 96 5.58 10.65 17.81
C GLN A 96 6.66 11.69 17.48
N HIS A 97 6.51 12.86 18.09
CA HIS A 97 7.42 13.97 17.94
C HIS A 97 8.77 13.64 18.58
N ASP A 98 9.84 13.87 17.83
CA ASP A 98 11.19 13.91 18.39
C ASP A 98 11.49 15.36 18.81
N GLU A 99 11.48 15.62 20.12
CA GLU A 99 11.77 16.94 20.69
C GLU A 99 13.19 17.46 20.35
N LEU A 100 14.09 16.59 19.87
CA LEU A 100 15.46 16.94 19.49
C LEU A 100 15.61 17.27 18.00
N ALA A 101 14.56 17.10 17.19
CA ALA A 101 14.61 17.38 15.76
C ALA A 101 14.45 18.88 15.46
N GLU A 102 15.35 19.43 14.63
CA GLU A 102 15.43 20.88 14.40
C GLU A 102 14.49 21.39 13.28
N SER A 103 14.03 20.54 12.35
CA SER A 103 13.00 20.80 11.33
C SER A 103 12.82 19.61 10.38
N GLU A 104 11.79 19.64 9.51
CA GLU A 104 11.55 18.72 8.37
C GLU A 104 11.06 17.33 8.80
N ARG A 105 9.80 17.27 9.22
CA ARG A 105 9.17 16.03 9.69
C ARG A 105 8.46 15.29 8.57
N HIS A 106 8.90 14.07 8.29
CA HIS A 106 8.23 13.20 7.31
C HIS A 106 8.37 11.71 7.61
N ILE A 107 7.45 10.95 7.03
CA ILE A 107 7.52 9.49 6.90
C ILE A 107 7.29 9.12 5.44
N ASP A 108 8.03 8.15 4.95
CA ASP A 108 8.10 7.84 3.53
C ASP A 108 8.09 6.33 3.32
N LEU A 109 7.18 5.86 2.47
CA LEU A 109 7.20 4.53 1.90
C LEU A 109 7.58 4.66 0.42
N ALA A 110 8.85 4.40 0.10
CA ALA A 110 9.40 4.58 -1.23
C ALA A 110 9.38 3.30 -2.05
N TYR A 111 8.96 3.41 -3.31
CA TYR A 111 9.41 2.51 -4.36
C TYR A 111 10.87 2.80 -4.70
N CYS A 112 11.66 1.75 -4.95
CA CYS A 112 13.05 1.87 -5.38
C CYS A 112 13.35 0.92 -6.56
N ASN A 113 13.58 1.51 -7.74
CA ASN A 113 14.22 0.84 -8.86
C ASN A 113 15.73 1.00 -8.72
N ASP A 114 16.38 0.04 -8.06
CA ASP A 114 17.82 -0.07 -8.06
C ASP A 114 18.17 -1.48 -8.55
N ASN A 115 18.54 -1.58 -9.82
CA ASN A 115 19.10 -2.78 -10.42
C ASN A 115 20.64 -2.65 -10.44
N PRO A 116 21.36 -3.10 -9.40
CA PRO A 116 22.82 -3.01 -9.38
C PRO A 116 23.52 -3.96 -10.36
N TYR A 117 22.78 -4.82 -11.08
CA TYR A 117 23.37 -5.85 -11.96
C TYR A 117 23.67 -5.37 -13.38
N SER A 118 23.28 -4.15 -13.76
CA SER A 118 23.57 -3.61 -15.08
C SER A 118 25.00 -3.05 -15.19
N TYR A 119 26.00 -3.93 -15.18
CA TYR A 119 27.32 -3.59 -15.74
C TYR A 119 27.13 -3.19 -17.23
N GLY A 120 27.08 -1.89 -17.51
CA GLY A 120 27.00 -1.32 -18.86
C GLY A 120 25.64 -0.81 -19.33
N ARG A 121 24.58 -0.84 -18.49
CA ARG A 121 23.35 -0.04 -18.71
C ARG A 121 23.13 0.86 -17.50
N ALA A 122 23.31 2.16 -17.69
CA ALA A 122 22.93 3.16 -16.69
C ALA A 122 21.40 3.33 -16.70
N GLU A 123 20.68 2.35 -16.17
CA GLU A 123 19.31 2.58 -15.72
C GLU A 123 19.45 3.31 -14.38
N GLY A 124 19.22 4.62 -14.38
CA GLY A 124 19.43 5.46 -13.20
C GLY A 124 18.52 5.02 -12.04
N ARG A 125 19.01 5.13 -10.80
CA ARG A 125 18.20 4.84 -9.61
C ARG A 125 17.00 5.76 -9.55
N VAL A 126 15.82 5.18 -9.38
CA VAL A 126 14.59 5.95 -9.16
C VAL A 126 14.00 5.61 -7.81
N PHE A 127 13.77 6.67 -7.03
CA PHE A 127 13.03 6.63 -5.79
C PHE A 127 11.73 7.38 -6.00
N ILE A 128 10.60 6.71 -5.78
CA ILE A 128 9.28 7.34 -5.80
C ILE A 128 8.74 7.24 -4.38
N ASN A 129 8.70 8.37 -3.68
CA ASN A 129 8.29 8.43 -2.29
C ASN A 129 6.81 8.72 -2.18
N PHE A 130 6.06 7.77 -1.61
CA PHE A 130 4.78 8.07 -0.99
C PHE A 130 5.06 8.62 0.41
N ALA A 131 5.12 9.94 0.49
CA ALA A 131 5.53 10.69 1.66
C ALA A 131 4.32 11.28 2.39
N TYR A 132 4.40 11.39 3.71
CA TYR A 132 3.55 12.29 4.47
C TYR A 132 4.41 13.39 5.09
N ASP A 133 4.20 14.63 4.65
CA ASP A 133 4.80 15.83 5.24
C ASP A 133 3.95 16.24 6.45
N ILE A 134 4.52 16.07 7.64
CA ILE A 134 3.84 16.29 8.92
C ILE A 134 3.61 17.78 9.16
N ASP A 135 4.57 18.61 8.78
CA ASP A 135 4.49 20.05 9.01
C ASP A 135 3.46 20.69 8.05
N ALA A 136 3.32 20.14 6.85
CA ALA A 136 2.32 20.57 5.86
C ALA A 136 0.95 19.88 5.99
N GLY A 137 0.86 18.74 6.68
CA GLY A 137 -0.39 17.99 6.86
C GLY A 137 -0.91 17.34 5.57
N CYS A 138 -0.02 16.86 4.71
CA CYS A 138 -0.41 16.33 3.39
C CYS A 138 0.43 15.14 2.94
N PHE A 139 -0.21 14.24 2.19
CA PHE A 139 0.48 13.22 1.41
C PHE A 139 1.06 13.81 0.13
N ARG A 140 2.23 13.30 -0.28
CA ARG A 140 2.91 13.67 -1.52
C ARG A 140 3.43 12.42 -2.24
N LEU A 141 3.52 12.51 -3.56
CA LEU A 141 4.18 11.53 -4.40
C LEU A 141 5.31 12.23 -5.15
N VAL A 142 6.55 12.01 -4.74
CA VAL A 142 7.72 12.79 -5.20
C VAL A 142 8.86 11.90 -5.69
N GLU A 143 9.67 12.44 -6.60
CA GLU A 143 10.91 11.82 -7.07
C GLU A 143 12.09 12.18 -6.15
N GLY A 144 12.94 11.18 -5.87
CA GLY A 144 14.12 11.34 -5.03
C GLY A 144 13.81 11.11 -3.56
N LEU A 145 14.84 10.97 -2.73
CA LEU A 145 14.69 10.46 -1.38
C LEU A 145 14.05 11.44 -0.38
N GLU A 146 13.90 12.72 -0.69
CA GLU A 146 13.56 13.74 0.30
C GLU A 146 12.06 14.06 0.29
N GLY A 147 11.35 13.78 1.38
CA GLY A 147 9.94 14.20 1.58
C GLY A 147 9.75 15.72 1.74
N ASN A 148 10.76 16.54 1.41
CA ASN A 148 10.72 17.99 1.56
C ASN A 148 9.89 18.67 0.45
N ALA A 149 9.51 19.94 0.68
CA ALA A 149 8.63 20.69 -0.23
C ALA A 149 9.26 21.04 -1.59
N GLU A 150 10.58 20.88 -1.74
CA GLU A 150 11.30 21.22 -2.98
C GLU A 150 11.47 20.01 -3.92
N ALA A 151 11.11 18.81 -3.47
CA ALA A 151 11.16 17.59 -4.29
C ALA A 151 10.21 17.67 -5.49
N LYS A 152 10.62 17.05 -6.61
CA LYS A 152 9.82 17.04 -7.83
C LYS A 152 8.59 16.15 -7.62
N ALA A 153 7.41 16.77 -7.55
CA ALA A 153 6.15 16.06 -7.40
C ALA A 153 5.65 15.43 -8.72
N PHE A 154 5.18 14.18 -8.64
CA PHE A 154 4.47 13.51 -9.72
C PHE A 154 3.02 13.98 -9.82
N LEU A 155 2.38 14.22 -8.66
CA LEU A 155 0.98 14.59 -8.53
C LEU A 155 0.81 15.72 -7.49
N PRO A 156 -0.27 16.51 -7.55
CA PRO A 156 -0.57 17.51 -6.52
C PRO A 156 -0.67 16.88 -5.11
N PRO A 157 -0.25 17.57 -4.04
CA PRO A 157 -0.40 17.08 -2.67
C PRO A 157 -1.87 16.82 -2.30
N VAL A 158 -2.10 15.86 -1.41
CA VAL A 158 -3.43 15.53 -0.87
C VAL A 158 -3.44 15.84 0.62
N GLU A 159 -4.20 16.86 1.03
CA GLU A 159 -4.38 17.23 2.44
C GLU A 159 -5.09 16.09 3.18
N ARG A 160 -4.54 15.69 4.31
CA ARG A 160 -5.10 14.62 5.14
C ARG A 160 -4.56 14.71 6.56
N GLU A 161 -5.44 14.65 7.55
CA GLU A 161 -5.02 14.49 8.94
C GLU A 161 -4.67 13.03 9.20
N ILE A 162 -3.53 12.81 9.87
CA ILE A 162 -3.14 11.50 10.40
C ILE A 162 -2.90 11.62 11.91
N PRO A 163 -3.02 10.52 12.68
CA PRO A 163 -2.75 10.56 14.11
C PRO A 163 -1.24 10.71 14.37
N ILE A 164 -0.85 11.88 14.89
CA ILE A 164 0.53 12.22 15.30
C ILE A 164 0.51 12.54 16.78
N ASP A 165 1.56 12.12 17.50
CA ASP A 165 1.67 12.28 18.96
C ASP A 165 0.56 11.53 19.72
N THR A 166 0.17 10.38 19.17
CA THR A 166 -0.80 9.46 19.76
C THR A 166 -0.28 8.03 19.69
N ASP A 167 -0.94 7.11 20.41
CA ASP A 167 -0.69 5.67 20.32
C ASP A 167 -1.55 4.99 19.24
N GLU A 168 -2.21 5.75 18.37
CA GLU A 168 -3.02 5.21 17.28
C GLU A 168 -2.14 4.84 16.07
N PHE A 169 -2.25 3.58 15.64
CA PHE A 169 -1.58 3.07 14.46
C PHE A 169 -2.38 3.37 13.20
N PHE A 170 -1.67 3.69 12.13
CA PHE A 170 -2.21 3.77 10.78
C PHE A 170 -1.33 2.97 9.82
N THR A 171 -1.89 2.64 8.67
CA THR A 171 -1.20 1.87 7.63
C THR A 171 -0.92 2.76 6.43
N MET A 172 0.34 2.82 6.01
CA MET A 172 0.73 3.29 4.68
C MET A 172 0.98 2.10 3.78
N GLY A 173 0.64 2.24 2.51
CA GLY A 173 0.74 1.16 1.56
C GLY A 173 1.10 1.59 0.15
N ILE A 174 1.79 0.71 -0.57
CA ILE A 174 2.04 0.86 -2.00
C ILE A 174 1.68 -0.44 -2.71
N SER A 175 1.11 -0.32 -3.91
CA SER A 175 0.88 -1.41 -4.85
C SER A 175 1.60 -1.07 -6.15
N VAL A 176 2.49 -1.95 -6.57
CA VAL A 176 3.39 -1.73 -7.71
C VAL A 176 3.14 -2.78 -8.76
N GLU A 177 2.93 -2.33 -9.99
CA GLU A 177 2.93 -3.14 -11.20
C GLU A 177 3.62 -2.39 -12.35
N LYS A 178 3.89 -3.06 -13.47
CA LYS A 178 4.62 -2.43 -14.57
C LYS A 178 3.89 -1.18 -15.08
N GLY A 179 4.58 -0.03 -15.03
CA GLY A 179 4.06 1.27 -15.46
C GLY A 179 3.05 1.91 -14.49
N LYS A 180 2.84 1.32 -13.30
CA LYS A 180 1.82 1.82 -12.38
C LYS A 180 2.19 1.65 -10.92
N MET A 181 1.96 2.71 -10.15
CA MET A 181 2.09 2.71 -8.70
C MET A 181 0.84 3.30 -8.08
N ARG A 182 0.27 2.60 -7.09
CA ARG A 182 -0.83 3.09 -6.28
C ARG A 182 -0.39 3.22 -4.83
N CYS A 183 -0.81 4.28 -4.17
CA CYS A 183 -0.45 4.57 -2.78
C CYS A 183 -1.70 4.60 -1.92
N PHE A 184 -1.64 4.07 -0.71
CA PHE A 184 -2.80 3.87 0.16
C PHE A 184 -2.52 4.35 1.59
N TYR A 185 -3.55 4.90 2.23
CA TYR A 185 -3.56 5.22 3.65
C TYR A 185 -4.78 4.55 4.30
N ASN A 186 -4.56 3.70 5.31
CA ASN A 186 -5.59 2.89 5.95
C ASN A 186 -6.48 2.12 4.94
N GLY A 187 -5.86 1.65 3.85
CA GLY A 187 -6.55 0.95 2.76
C GLY A 187 -7.25 1.87 1.75
N GLU A 188 -7.40 3.17 2.02
CA GLU A 188 -7.95 4.13 1.07
C GLU A 188 -6.87 4.57 0.07
N LEU A 189 -7.18 4.49 -1.23
CA LEU A 189 -6.29 4.94 -2.30
C LEU A 189 -6.03 6.45 -2.21
N ILE A 190 -4.78 6.90 -2.10
CA ILE A 190 -4.39 8.31 -2.12
C ILE A 190 -3.96 8.76 -3.52
N PHE A 191 -3.09 7.97 -4.16
CA PHE A 191 -2.51 8.30 -5.46
C PHE A 191 -2.58 7.11 -6.40
N THR A 192 -2.85 7.40 -7.68
CA THR A 192 -2.55 6.53 -8.81
C THR A 192 -1.58 7.26 -9.71
N LEU A 193 -0.37 6.71 -9.85
CA LEU A 193 0.59 7.11 -10.86
C LEU A 193 0.56 6.04 -11.96
N ASP A 194 0.00 6.40 -13.11
CA ASP A 194 0.01 5.59 -14.33
C ASP A 194 0.95 6.26 -15.33
N ASP A 195 2.14 5.71 -15.46
CA ASP A 195 3.18 6.19 -16.35
C ASP A 195 3.89 4.99 -16.97
N PRO A 196 3.61 4.66 -18.25
CA PRO A 196 4.22 3.52 -18.92
C PRO A 196 5.74 3.70 -19.11
N ASP A 197 6.24 4.94 -19.04
CA ASP A 197 7.65 5.28 -19.12
C ASP A 197 8.31 5.39 -17.73
N LEU A 198 7.55 5.13 -16.65
CA LEU A 198 8.10 5.07 -15.31
C LEU A 198 9.22 4.04 -15.31
N LEU A 199 10.39 4.46 -14.82
CA LEU A 199 11.56 3.60 -14.65
C LEU A 199 11.29 2.62 -13.50
N ILE A 200 10.35 1.69 -13.70
CA ILE A 200 10.19 0.47 -12.92
C ILE A 200 11.10 -0.56 -13.58
N ALA A 201 11.97 -1.21 -12.81
CA ALA A 201 12.97 -2.12 -13.38
C ALA A 201 12.28 -3.20 -14.22
N ASP A 202 12.85 -3.52 -15.38
CA ASP A 202 12.35 -4.59 -16.23
C ASP A 202 12.59 -5.99 -15.63
N GLU A 203 13.54 -6.13 -14.68
CA GLU A 203 13.99 -7.42 -14.16
C GLU A 203 13.88 -7.58 -12.64
N ILE A 204 14.27 -6.60 -11.82
CA ILE A 204 14.30 -6.71 -10.35
C ILE A 204 14.03 -5.34 -9.70
N THR A 205 13.09 -5.27 -8.75
CA THR A 205 12.86 -4.04 -7.96
C THR A 205 12.93 -4.33 -6.46
N SER A 206 13.38 -3.33 -5.69
CA SER A 206 13.21 -3.38 -4.25
C SER A 206 11.72 -3.26 -3.93
N PRO A 207 11.20 -4.04 -2.98
CA PRO A 207 9.81 -3.96 -2.59
C PRO A 207 9.46 -2.65 -1.89
N PHE A 208 10.36 -2.10 -1.07
CA PHE A 208 10.24 -0.73 -0.58
C PHE A 208 11.49 -0.29 0.19
N LEU A 209 11.65 1.03 0.30
CA LEU A 209 12.41 1.71 1.34
C LEU A 209 11.42 2.38 2.29
N PHE A 210 11.56 2.13 3.58
CA PHE A 210 10.90 2.93 4.59
C PHE A 210 11.91 3.91 5.19
N TRP A 211 11.60 5.20 5.13
CA TRP A 211 12.44 6.27 5.67
C TRP A 211 11.60 7.24 6.47
N GLN A 212 12.16 7.80 7.54
CA GLN A 212 11.54 8.84 8.33
C GLN A 212 12.57 9.85 8.81
N ARG A 213 12.14 11.08 9.01
CA ARG A 213 12.97 12.17 9.54
C ARG A 213 12.20 13.02 10.53
N GLY A 214 12.88 13.43 11.59
CA GLY A 214 12.35 14.32 12.60
C GLY A 214 11.27 13.71 13.49
N ASN A 215 11.17 12.37 13.53
CA ASN A 215 10.19 11.68 14.35
C ASN A 215 10.81 10.54 15.16
N PHE A 216 10.06 10.12 16.17
CA PHE A 216 10.12 8.79 16.73
C PHE A 216 8.96 7.98 16.16
N ILE A 217 9.22 6.74 15.77
CA ILE A 217 8.19 5.86 15.20
C ILE A 217 8.17 4.51 15.88
N GLN A 218 7.00 3.91 15.91
CA GLN A 218 6.81 2.51 16.26
C GLN A 218 6.12 1.82 15.10
N VAL A 219 6.65 0.69 14.68
CA VAL A 219 6.11 -0.12 13.59
C VAL A 219 5.66 -1.44 14.19
N SER A 220 4.40 -1.78 14.00
CA SER A 220 3.82 -3.03 14.50
C SER A 220 3.84 -4.14 13.48
N ASN A 221 3.80 -3.79 12.19
CA ASN A 221 3.83 -4.77 11.12
C ASN A 221 4.39 -4.19 9.83
N ILE A 222 5.11 -5.03 9.10
CA ILE A 222 5.42 -4.85 7.68
C ILE A 222 4.94 -6.09 6.94
N THR A 223 4.10 -5.91 5.93
CA THR A 223 3.63 -7.00 5.06
C THR A 223 4.00 -6.71 3.62
N VAL A 224 4.50 -7.74 2.90
CA VAL A 224 4.63 -7.74 1.45
C VAL A 224 3.98 -8.99 0.88
N ALA A 225 3.18 -8.82 -0.16
CA ALA A 225 2.44 -9.91 -0.78
C ALA A 225 2.36 -9.74 -2.30
N GLU A 226 1.85 -10.76 -2.96
CA GLU A 226 1.50 -10.71 -4.38
C GLU A 226 0.61 -9.50 -4.65
N GLN A 227 0.84 -8.82 -5.79
CA GLN A 227 0.00 -7.70 -6.21
C GLN A 227 -1.48 -8.12 -6.20
N GLY A 228 -2.35 -7.26 -5.66
CA GLY A 228 -3.78 -7.58 -5.58
C GLY A 228 -4.19 -8.30 -4.30
N SER A 229 -3.23 -8.76 -3.48
CA SER A 229 -3.47 -9.53 -2.27
C SER A 229 -3.82 -8.69 -1.06
N ILE A 230 -3.21 -7.51 -0.92
CA ILE A 230 -3.49 -6.57 0.17
C ILE A 230 -4.48 -5.53 -0.33
N PHE A 231 -4.19 -4.99 -1.50
CA PHE A 231 -5.04 -4.02 -2.17
C PHE A 231 -5.68 -4.72 -3.35
N SER A 232 -6.95 -5.09 -3.25
CA SER A 232 -7.64 -5.69 -4.38
C SER A 232 -7.44 -4.81 -5.61
N ALA A 233 -7.01 -5.41 -6.73
CA ALA A 233 -6.98 -4.71 -8.01
C ALA A 233 -8.31 -3.99 -8.16
N SER A 234 -8.25 -2.65 -8.28
CA SER A 234 -9.39 -1.73 -8.43
C SER A 234 -10.51 -2.45 -9.16
N THR A 235 -11.47 -2.97 -8.39
CA THR A 235 -12.52 -3.79 -8.99
C THR A 235 -13.34 -2.80 -9.79
N SER A 236 -13.47 -3.02 -11.11
CA SER A 236 -14.26 -2.11 -11.94
C SER A 236 -15.63 -1.88 -11.30
N GLY A 237 -15.93 -0.63 -10.95
CA GLY A 237 -17.11 -0.22 -10.20
C GLY A 237 -16.91 0.11 -8.72
N ASP A 238 -15.76 -0.22 -8.12
CA ASP A 238 -15.38 0.11 -6.74
C ASP A 238 -14.70 1.49 -6.67
N ALA A 239 -15.44 2.52 -7.09
CA ALA A 239 -14.95 3.89 -7.22
C ALA A 239 -14.51 4.51 -5.88
N ASN A 240 -15.01 4.00 -4.75
CA ASN A 240 -14.59 4.46 -3.42
C ASN A 240 -13.49 3.59 -2.78
N GLY A 241 -13.09 2.47 -3.40
CA GLY A 241 -12.02 1.59 -2.94
C GLY A 241 -12.36 0.80 -1.67
N ASP A 242 -13.64 0.58 -1.36
CA ASP A 242 -14.08 -0.14 -0.16
C ASP A 242 -14.18 -1.67 -0.36
N GLY A 243 -13.84 -2.15 -1.56
CA GLY A 243 -13.87 -3.55 -1.96
C GLY A 243 -15.26 -4.06 -2.34
N LYS A 244 -16.29 -3.19 -2.46
CA LYS A 244 -17.67 -3.58 -2.81
C LYS A 244 -18.30 -2.62 -3.82
N ILE A 245 -18.73 -3.15 -4.96
CA ILE A 245 -19.53 -2.38 -5.93
C ILE A 245 -20.96 -2.14 -5.40
N ASN A 246 -21.25 -0.91 -4.97
CA ASN A 246 -22.52 -0.50 -4.39
C ASN A 246 -22.87 0.99 -4.66
N LEU A 247 -23.95 1.50 -4.03
CA LEU A 247 -24.40 2.89 -4.25
C LEU A 247 -23.42 3.95 -3.71
N SER A 248 -22.48 3.55 -2.85
CA SER A 248 -21.42 4.42 -2.35
C SER A 248 -20.44 4.80 -3.45
N ASP A 249 -20.16 3.91 -4.40
CA ASP A 249 -19.34 4.19 -5.58
C ASP A 249 -19.98 5.22 -6.50
N VAL A 250 -21.27 5.02 -6.77
CA VAL A 250 -22.09 5.96 -7.53
C VAL A 250 -22.06 7.34 -6.86
N SER A 251 -22.24 7.37 -5.54
CA SER A 251 -22.21 8.62 -4.77
C SER A 251 -20.84 9.29 -4.86
N ARG A 252 -19.75 8.51 -4.80
CA ARG A 252 -18.39 9.01 -4.91
C ARG A 252 -18.10 9.63 -6.27
N ILE A 253 -18.51 8.96 -7.36
CA ILE A 253 -18.40 9.51 -8.73
C ILE A 253 -19.19 10.82 -8.86
N LEU A 254 -20.41 10.89 -8.31
CA LEU A 254 -21.22 12.11 -8.38
C LEU A 254 -20.61 13.28 -7.59
N GLN A 255 -20.02 13.01 -6.42
CA GLN A 255 -19.29 14.00 -5.63
C GLN A 255 -18.05 14.50 -6.39
N TYR A 256 -17.29 13.60 -7.01
CA TYR A 256 -16.15 13.92 -7.85
C TYR A 256 -16.56 14.83 -9.03
N ILE A 257 -17.62 14.49 -9.76
CA ILE A 257 -18.16 15.30 -10.87
C ILE A 257 -18.62 16.69 -10.38
N ALA A 258 -19.18 16.75 -9.17
CA ALA A 258 -19.59 17.98 -8.52
C ALA A 258 -18.40 18.81 -7.97
N LYS A 259 -17.16 18.34 -8.16
CA LYS A 259 -15.92 18.96 -7.67
C LYS A 259 -15.88 19.11 -6.15
N TRP A 260 -16.50 18.17 -5.45
CA TRP A 260 -16.28 18.05 -4.02
C TRP A 260 -14.87 17.51 -3.79
N ASP A 261 -14.29 17.88 -2.66
CA ASP A 261 -13.00 17.36 -2.25
C ASP A 261 -13.18 15.92 -1.74
N VAL A 262 -13.11 14.97 -2.68
CA VAL A 262 -13.28 13.55 -2.43
C VAL A 262 -12.23 12.75 -3.18
N THR A 263 -11.67 11.78 -2.49
CA THR A 263 -10.79 10.77 -3.08
C THR A 263 -11.60 9.81 -3.95
N LEU A 264 -11.10 9.52 -5.15
CA LEU A 264 -11.74 8.64 -6.13
C LEU A 264 -10.71 7.69 -6.72
N SER A 265 -11.04 6.38 -6.78
CA SER A 265 -10.30 5.42 -7.59
C SER A 265 -10.67 5.60 -9.05
N SER A 266 -9.91 6.42 -9.79
CA SER A 266 -10.20 6.76 -11.20
C SER A 266 -10.39 5.54 -12.08
N ASP A 267 -9.58 4.51 -11.86
CA ASP A 267 -9.56 3.31 -12.70
C ASP A 267 -10.73 2.39 -12.38
N ALA A 268 -11.12 2.30 -11.11
CA ALA A 268 -12.36 1.61 -10.74
C ALA A 268 -13.60 2.41 -11.15
N ALA A 269 -13.48 3.74 -11.19
CA ALA A 269 -14.57 4.63 -11.51
C ALA A 269 -14.85 4.69 -13.02
N ASP A 270 -13.85 4.60 -13.89
CA ASP A 270 -14.02 4.57 -15.35
C ASP A 270 -14.47 3.19 -15.85
N VAL A 271 -15.67 2.79 -15.46
CA VAL A 271 -16.24 1.49 -15.84
C VAL A 271 -16.66 1.43 -17.31
N THR A 272 -16.64 2.55 -18.01
CA THR A 272 -16.86 2.61 -19.46
C THR A 272 -15.56 2.55 -20.26
N GLY A 273 -14.41 2.76 -19.60
CA GLY A 273 -13.04 2.75 -20.13
C GLY A 273 -12.87 3.71 -21.29
N ASP A 274 -13.43 4.91 -21.17
CA ASP A 274 -13.28 6.00 -22.14
C ASP A 274 -12.27 7.07 -21.66
N ASP A 275 -11.49 6.71 -20.64
CA ASP A 275 -10.49 7.51 -19.93
C ASP A 275 -11.10 8.75 -19.27
N LYS A 276 -12.41 8.74 -18.98
CA LYS A 276 -13.13 9.87 -18.39
C LYS A 276 -14.16 9.44 -17.35
N VAL A 277 -13.89 9.73 -16.09
CA VAL A 277 -14.90 9.57 -15.04
C VAL A 277 -16.03 10.60 -15.18
N ASN A 278 -17.22 10.15 -15.56
CA ASN A 278 -18.39 10.99 -15.79
C ASN A 278 -19.72 10.30 -15.41
N LEU A 279 -20.85 10.94 -15.74
CA LEU A 279 -22.18 10.42 -15.40
C LEU A 279 -22.49 9.07 -16.08
N SER A 280 -21.81 8.74 -17.17
CA SER A 280 -21.93 7.46 -17.87
C SER A 280 -21.45 6.32 -16.99
N ASP A 281 -20.37 6.52 -16.24
CA ASP A 281 -19.83 5.53 -15.32
C ASP A 281 -20.75 5.31 -14.12
N ALA A 282 -21.19 6.40 -13.48
CA ALA A 282 -22.18 6.33 -12.42
C ALA A 282 -23.45 5.58 -12.88
N SER A 283 -23.90 5.86 -14.11
CA SER A 283 -25.05 5.18 -14.71
C SER A 283 -24.79 3.71 -14.96
N ARG A 284 -23.59 3.34 -15.43
CA ARG A 284 -23.20 1.96 -15.71
C ARG A 284 -23.09 1.14 -14.42
N ILE A 285 -22.53 1.69 -13.35
CA ILE A 285 -22.50 1.06 -12.02
C ILE A 285 -23.93 0.85 -11.49
N LEU A 286 -24.81 1.84 -11.63
CA LEU A 286 -26.23 1.69 -11.26
C LEU A 286 -26.92 0.55 -12.02
N GLN A 287 -26.66 0.42 -13.33
CA GLN A 287 -27.19 -0.67 -14.15
C GLN A 287 -26.67 -2.03 -13.67
N TYR A 288 -25.37 -2.10 -13.35
CA TYR A 288 -24.75 -3.31 -12.79
C TYR A 288 -25.37 -3.71 -11.44
N ILE A 289 -25.53 -2.76 -10.50
CA ILE A 289 -26.18 -3.00 -9.20
C ILE A 289 -27.64 -3.46 -9.39
N ALA A 290 -28.33 -2.90 -10.39
CA ALA A 290 -29.69 -3.30 -10.78
C ALA A 290 -29.75 -4.65 -11.52
N LYS A 291 -28.61 -5.35 -11.69
CA LYS A 291 -28.47 -6.64 -12.38
C LYS A 291 -28.92 -6.61 -13.84
N TRP A 292 -28.72 -5.48 -14.51
CA TRP A 292 -28.87 -5.41 -15.96
C TRP A 292 -27.73 -6.18 -16.63
N ASP A 293 -27.95 -6.61 -17.87
CA ASP A 293 -26.92 -7.28 -18.67
C ASP A 293 -25.90 -6.26 -19.19
N VAL A 294 -25.03 -5.82 -18.29
CA VAL A 294 -23.94 -4.87 -18.54
C VAL A 294 -22.65 -5.38 -17.92
N THR A 295 -21.54 -5.15 -18.60
CA THR A 295 -20.21 -5.40 -18.09
C THR A 295 -19.60 -4.10 -17.60
N LEU A 296 -18.88 -4.17 -16.49
CA LEU A 296 -17.94 -3.13 -16.06
C LEU A 296 -16.58 -3.52 -16.68
N LYS A 297 -15.89 -2.57 -17.29
CA LYS A 297 -14.67 -2.81 -18.07
C LYS A 297 -13.51 -3.30 -17.22
#